data_AF-A0A6J0V592-F1
#
_entry.id   AF-A0A6J0V592-F1
#
_cell.length_a   1.000
_cell.length_b   1.000
_cell.length_c   1.000
_cell.angle_alpha   90.00
_cell.angle_beta   90.00
_cell.angle_gamma   90.00
#
_symmetry.space_group_name_H-M   'P 1'
#
loop_
_entity.id
_entity.type
_entity.pdbx_description
1 polymer ?
#
loop_
_entity_poly.entity_id
_entity_poly.type
_entity_poly.pdbx_seq_one_letter_code
_entity_poly.pdbx_strand_id
1 'polypeptide(L)'
;MNGHVPLQDAEHIELQIGREDGEDTVTTSDEPLQPQVPSSVQDKGRLKSCSTIVCWKCKLWMVAVSIFFLIIFVIILILIFYPVVYIDEDEYWDPESIANGNRHNFSGMLKIHCAAPQLLLSDLKYDLLSEYLHKRLTDVYSNSPALGRYFISAKVISISEENGTVSYHLSFSVPSDETEEFMKYRMSKHFLMNVLRQDIYDKEELDGVDISGCTNMTLDPTSISLKQLQADTAGG
;
A
#
# COMPACT_ATOMS: atom_id res chain seq x y z
N MET A 1 -19.48 35.30 27.92
CA MET A 1 -20.04 35.14 26.56
C MET A 1 -19.36 33.92 25.98
N ASN A 2 -20.02 32.77 25.77
CA ASN A 2 -21.29 32.49 25.06
C ASN A 2 -21.08 32.62 23.53
N GLY A 3 -21.45 31.66 22.67
CA GLY A 3 -22.11 30.36 22.88
C GLY A 3 -21.43 29.23 22.08
N HIS A 4 -21.49 27.98 22.57
CA HIS A 4 -22.57 27.00 22.35
C HIS A 4 -22.48 26.22 21.02
N VAL A 5 -22.00 24.98 21.15
CA VAL A 5 -22.22 23.84 20.24
C VAL A 5 -23.63 23.28 20.46
N PRO A 6 -24.26 22.71 19.43
CA PRO A 6 -25.12 21.53 19.61
C PRO A 6 -24.46 20.28 18.97
N LEU A 7 -24.41 19.20 19.75
CA LEU A 7 -24.35 17.84 19.19
C LEU A 7 -25.77 17.49 18.69
N GLN A 8 -25.88 16.63 17.67
CA GLN A 8 -27.16 16.07 17.23
C GLN A 8 -26.91 14.82 16.37
N ASP A 9 -27.65 13.72 16.48
CA ASP A 9 -28.17 13.08 17.71
C ASP A 9 -28.25 11.57 17.45
N ALA A 10 -28.29 10.75 18.51
CA ALA A 10 -28.43 9.30 18.37
C ALA A 10 -29.92 8.91 18.30
N GLU A 11 -30.44 8.66 17.09
CA GLU A 11 -31.85 8.29 16.93
C GLU A 11 -32.13 6.87 17.42
N HIS A 12 -32.87 6.78 18.52
CA HIS A 12 -33.11 5.55 19.28
C HIS A 12 -34.54 5.03 19.00
N ILE A 13 -34.69 4.18 17.99
CA ILE A 13 -36.01 3.70 17.53
C ILE A 13 -36.64 2.73 18.54
N GLU A 14 -37.59 3.24 19.33
CA GLU A 14 -38.40 2.47 20.29
C GLU A 14 -39.64 1.87 19.59
N LEU A 15 -39.94 0.59 19.85
CA LEU A 15 -41.11 -0.07 19.26
C LEU A 15 -42.39 0.26 20.05
N GLN A 16 -43.39 0.84 19.37
CA GLN A 16 -44.78 0.74 19.81
C GLN A 16 -45.48 -0.45 19.15
N ILE A 17 -46.09 -1.31 19.96
CA ILE A 17 -46.95 -2.41 19.53
C ILE A 17 -48.40 -1.93 19.54
N GLY A 18 -49.01 -1.87 18.35
CA GLY A 18 -50.47 -1.79 18.20
C GLY A 18 -51.03 -3.19 17.90
N ARG A 19 -52.11 -3.57 18.59
CA ARG A 19 -52.83 -4.83 18.41
C ARG A 19 -54.30 -4.55 18.16
N GLU A 20 -54.88 -5.27 17.19
CA GLU A 20 -56.23 -5.87 17.12
C GLU A 20 -56.43 -6.24 15.62
N ASP A 21 -56.62 -7.50 15.24
CA ASP A 21 -57.73 -8.43 15.55
C ASP A 21 -59.07 -7.95 14.97
N GLY A 22 -59.69 -8.77 14.11
CA GLY A 22 -60.97 -8.48 13.45
C GLY A 22 -61.54 -9.75 12.81
N GLU A 23 -62.78 -10.10 13.16
CA GLU A 23 -63.35 -11.44 13.00
C GLU A 23 -64.02 -11.74 11.64
N ASP A 24 -64.05 -13.04 11.36
CA ASP A 24 -64.97 -13.87 10.57
C ASP A 24 -66.35 -13.32 10.15
N THR A 25 -66.96 -13.93 9.11
CA THR A 25 -68.41 -13.78 8.85
C THR A 25 -69.08 -15.02 8.23
N VAL A 26 -69.57 -15.91 9.12
CA VAL A 26 -70.80 -16.74 9.07
C VAL A 26 -71.34 -17.30 7.73
N THR A 27 -71.06 -18.60 7.48
CA THR A 27 -71.96 -19.80 7.41
C THR A 27 -73.40 -19.76 6.80
N THR A 28 -73.87 -20.96 6.37
CA THR A 28 -75.31 -21.45 6.30
C THR A 28 -76.00 -21.29 4.93
N SER A 29 -76.71 -22.26 4.29
CA SER A 29 -77.08 -23.67 4.56
C SER A 29 -77.25 -24.49 3.25
N ASP A 30 -76.86 -25.78 3.27
CA ASP A 30 -77.64 -27.03 3.02
C ASP A 30 -78.78 -27.12 1.95
N GLU A 31 -79.27 -28.28 1.45
CA GLU A 31 -79.04 -29.69 1.84
C GLU A 31 -78.85 -30.67 0.61
N PRO A 32 -79.59 -31.78 0.26
CA PRO A 32 -78.95 -32.93 -0.43
C PRO A 32 -79.65 -33.49 -1.71
N LEU A 33 -79.00 -34.49 -2.36
CA LEU A 33 -79.66 -35.74 -2.79
C LEU A 33 -78.62 -36.87 -3.01
N GLN A 34 -78.95 -38.09 -2.57
CA GLN A 34 -78.15 -39.33 -2.59
C GLN A 34 -78.81 -40.39 -3.53
N PRO A 35 -78.32 -41.65 -3.69
CA PRO A 35 -77.02 -42.27 -3.36
C PRO A 35 -76.40 -43.15 -4.49
N GLN A 36 -75.11 -43.56 -4.36
CA GLN A 36 -74.68 -44.97 -4.53
C GLN A 36 -73.19 -45.23 -4.20
N VAL A 37 -72.90 -46.47 -3.77
CA VAL A 37 -71.67 -47.03 -3.16
C VAL A 37 -71.74 -48.57 -3.37
N PRO A 38 -70.66 -49.40 -3.45
CA PRO A 38 -69.22 -49.19 -3.22
C PRO A 38 -68.27 -49.65 -4.38
N SER A 39 -66.96 -49.70 -4.06
CA SER A 39 -65.95 -50.67 -4.55
C SER A 39 -65.09 -50.32 -5.77
N SER A 40 -63.83 -49.94 -5.53
CA SER A 40 -62.70 -50.88 -5.66
C SER A 40 -61.31 -50.28 -5.35
N VAL A 41 -60.47 -51.13 -4.75
CA VAL A 41 -58.99 -51.27 -4.83
C VAL A 41 -58.12 -50.09 -5.30
N GLN A 42 -57.11 -49.79 -4.50
CA GLN A 42 -55.95 -48.95 -4.83
C GLN A 42 -55.17 -49.52 -6.02
N ASP A 43 -54.88 -48.73 -7.05
CA ASP A 43 -53.52 -48.17 -7.25
C ASP A 43 -53.51 -47.16 -8.41
N LYS A 44 -53.03 -45.94 -8.12
CA LYS A 44 -52.46 -45.03 -9.12
C LYS A 44 -51.29 -44.32 -8.46
N GLY A 45 -50.07 -44.68 -8.85
CA GLY A 45 -48.83 -44.06 -8.40
C GLY A 45 -48.75 -42.56 -8.72
N ARG A 46 -49.39 -41.75 -7.86
CA ARG A 46 -49.37 -40.28 -7.91
C ARG A 46 -47.92 -39.81 -7.80
N LEU A 47 -47.44 -39.13 -8.84
CA LEU A 47 -46.10 -38.56 -8.94
C LEU A 47 -45.65 -37.96 -7.60
N LYS A 48 -44.55 -38.50 -7.06
CA LYS A 48 -44.07 -38.21 -5.72
C LYS A 48 -43.70 -36.73 -5.63
N SER A 49 -44.44 -35.96 -4.82
CA SER A 49 -44.25 -34.52 -4.66
C SER A 49 -42.96 -34.24 -3.85
N CYS A 50 -41.82 -34.33 -4.53
CA CYS A 50 -40.49 -34.12 -3.96
C CYS A 50 -40.18 -32.63 -3.77
N SER A 51 -40.99 -31.97 -2.95
CA SER A 51 -40.75 -30.61 -2.42
C SER A 51 -41.14 -30.57 -0.94
N THR A 52 -40.68 -31.57 -0.17
CA THR A 52 -40.92 -31.67 1.27
C THR A 52 -40.26 -30.52 2.00
N ILE A 53 -41.10 -29.64 2.55
CA ILE A 53 -40.77 -28.38 3.24
C ILE A 53 -39.60 -28.53 4.22
N VAL A 54 -38.46 -27.96 3.86
CA VAL A 54 -37.32 -27.70 4.78
C VAL A 54 -37.52 -26.37 5.51
N CYS A 55 -38.28 -25.44 4.92
CA CYS A 55 -38.39 -24.04 5.34
C CYS A 55 -39.58 -23.76 6.28
N TRP A 56 -39.57 -24.32 7.50
CA TRP A 56 -40.52 -23.91 8.57
C TRP A 56 -39.88 -23.70 9.96
N LYS A 57 -38.55 -23.80 10.08
CA LYS A 57 -37.81 -23.48 11.34
C LYS A 57 -36.61 -22.54 11.16
N CYS A 58 -36.42 -21.99 9.97
CA CYS A 58 -35.43 -20.96 9.71
C CYS A 58 -35.86 -19.64 10.38
N LYS A 59 -35.42 -19.40 11.62
CA LYS A 59 -35.54 -18.08 12.26
C LYS A 59 -34.88 -17.04 11.34
N LEU A 60 -35.56 -15.92 11.09
CA LEU A 60 -35.12 -14.85 10.18
C LEU A 60 -33.66 -14.42 10.43
N TRP A 61 -33.26 -14.36 11.70
CA TRP A 61 -31.89 -14.04 12.11
C TRP A 61 -30.83 -15.01 11.56
N MET A 62 -31.10 -16.32 11.44
CA MET A 62 -30.16 -17.26 10.80
C MET A 62 -30.01 -17.00 9.30
N VAL A 63 -31.08 -16.53 8.63
CA VAL A 63 -31.03 -16.16 7.21
C VAL A 63 -30.18 -14.88 7.05
N ALA A 64 -30.41 -13.86 7.87
CA ALA A 64 -29.61 -12.64 7.89
C ALA A 64 -28.12 -12.92 8.17
N VAL A 65 -27.81 -13.75 9.17
CA VAL A 65 -26.44 -14.19 9.50
C VAL A 65 -25.80 -14.97 8.35
N SER A 66 -26.55 -15.85 7.67
CA SER A 66 -26.05 -16.59 6.51
C SER A 66 -25.74 -15.68 5.31
N ILE A 67 -26.56 -14.65 5.06
CA ILE A 67 -26.31 -13.63 4.02
C ILE A 67 -25.07 -12.80 4.39
N PHE A 68 -24.91 -12.40 5.65
CA PHE A 68 -23.74 -11.65 6.12
C PHE A 68 -22.44 -12.45 5.94
N PHE A 69 -22.43 -13.75 6.28
CA PHE A 69 -21.27 -14.61 6.01
C PHE A 69 -21.00 -14.82 4.52
N LEU A 70 -22.03 -14.89 3.67
CA LEU A 70 -21.86 -14.97 2.21
C LEU A 70 -21.23 -13.68 1.66
N ILE A 71 -21.66 -12.51 2.12
CA ILE A 71 -21.06 -11.21 1.75
C ILE A 71 -19.59 -11.15 2.19
N ILE A 72 -19.28 -11.54 3.44
CA ILE A 72 -17.89 -11.62 3.93
C ILE A 72 -17.06 -12.58 3.06
N PHE A 73 -17.59 -13.76 2.73
CA PHE A 73 -16.90 -14.73 1.89
C PHE A 73 -16.62 -14.17 0.48
N VAL A 74 -17.59 -13.50 -0.14
CA VAL A 74 -17.39 -12.83 -1.45
C VAL A 74 -16.35 -11.71 -1.35
N ILE A 75 -16.37 -10.89 -0.30
CA ILE A 75 -15.34 -9.86 -0.07
C ILE A 75 -13.95 -10.50 0.10
N ILE A 76 -13.83 -11.57 0.87
CA ILE A 76 -12.55 -12.31 1.04
C ILE A 76 -12.06 -12.87 -0.31
N LEU A 77 -12.94 -13.47 -1.12
CA LEU A 77 -12.56 -13.93 -2.45
C LEU A 77 -12.10 -12.77 -3.35
N ILE A 78 -12.81 -11.64 -3.36
CA ILE A 78 -12.41 -10.45 -4.12
C ILE A 78 -11.03 -9.96 -3.67
N LEU A 79 -10.78 -9.83 -2.36
CA LEU A 79 -9.50 -9.37 -1.83
C LEU A 79 -8.33 -10.35 -2.11
N ILE A 80 -8.61 -11.65 -2.20
CA ILE A 80 -7.60 -12.67 -2.57
C ILE A 80 -7.32 -12.67 -4.08
N PHE A 81 -8.36 -12.55 -4.92
CA PHE A 81 -8.19 -12.60 -6.38
C PHE A 81 -7.77 -11.27 -7.00
N TYR A 82 -8.05 -10.13 -6.36
CA TYR A 82 -7.68 -8.80 -6.88
C TYR A 82 -6.18 -8.68 -7.21
N PRO A 83 -5.22 -8.92 -6.29
CA PRO A 83 -3.78 -8.84 -6.60
C PRO A 83 -3.26 -9.99 -7.47
N VAL A 84 -4.09 -10.97 -7.82
CA VAL A 84 -3.73 -12.10 -8.72
C VAL A 84 -4.20 -11.82 -10.16
N VAL A 85 -5.22 -10.97 -10.32
CA VAL A 85 -5.87 -10.69 -11.62
C VAL A 85 -5.62 -9.25 -12.08
N TYR A 86 -5.52 -8.30 -11.16
CA TYR A 86 -5.18 -6.91 -11.44
C TYR A 86 -3.71 -6.65 -11.10
N ILE A 87 -2.93 -6.32 -12.13
CA ILE A 87 -1.59 -5.75 -12.03
C ILE A 87 -1.72 -4.32 -12.52
N ASP A 88 -1.33 -3.32 -11.73
CA ASP A 88 -1.37 -1.93 -12.19
C ASP A 88 -0.25 -1.68 -13.20
N GLU A 89 -0.54 -0.99 -14.31
CA GLU A 89 0.39 -0.87 -15.44
C GLU A 89 1.64 -0.03 -15.10
N ASP A 90 1.58 0.85 -14.10
CA ASP A 90 2.71 1.66 -13.62
C ASP A 90 3.42 1.08 -12.38
N GLU A 91 2.79 0.12 -11.69
CA GLU A 91 3.45 -0.71 -10.68
C GLU A 91 4.24 -1.85 -11.34
N TYR A 92 3.75 -2.43 -12.44
CA TYR A 92 4.44 -3.46 -13.22
C TYR A 92 5.87 -3.07 -13.65
N TRP A 93 6.72 -4.08 -13.79
CA TRP A 93 8.06 -3.98 -14.40
C TRP A 93 8.52 -5.37 -14.84
N ASP A 94 9.25 -5.43 -15.94
CA ASP A 94 9.95 -6.63 -16.37
C ASP A 94 11.35 -6.70 -15.73
N PRO A 95 11.68 -7.74 -14.94
CA PRO A 95 13.02 -7.92 -14.38
C PRO A 95 14.12 -8.13 -15.42
N GLU A 96 13.83 -8.67 -16.61
CA GLU A 96 14.85 -8.90 -17.62
C GLU A 96 15.31 -7.60 -18.30
N SER A 97 14.41 -6.65 -18.53
CA SER A 97 14.72 -5.29 -19.00
C SER A 97 15.67 -4.54 -18.05
N ILE A 98 15.50 -4.72 -16.72
CA ILE A 98 16.33 -4.13 -15.68
C ILE A 98 17.69 -4.83 -15.60
N ALA A 99 17.70 -6.17 -15.62
CA ALA A 99 18.92 -6.97 -15.50
C ALA A 99 19.86 -6.80 -16.70
N ASN A 100 19.30 -6.61 -17.90
CA ASN A 100 20.01 -6.31 -19.14
C ASN A 100 20.08 -4.79 -19.45
N GLY A 101 19.78 -3.96 -18.45
CA GLY A 101 19.65 -2.51 -18.59
C GLY A 101 20.96 -1.74 -18.75
N ASN A 102 20.85 -0.50 -19.21
CA ASN A 102 21.96 0.45 -19.29
C ASN A 102 22.38 0.91 -17.88
N ARG A 103 23.67 1.13 -17.65
CA ARG A 103 24.19 1.59 -16.35
C ARG A 103 24.32 3.11 -16.28
N HIS A 104 23.47 3.74 -15.48
CA HIS A 104 23.49 5.19 -15.26
C HIS A 104 24.19 5.47 -13.93
N ASN A 105 25.39 6.05 -14.04
CA ASN A 105 26.23 6.38 -12.89
C ASN A 105 26.16 7.88 -12.63
N PHE A 106 26.05 8.25 -11.35
CA PHE A 106 26.02 9.64 -10.92
C PHE A 106 27.07 9.88 -9.84
N SER A 107 27.72 11.03 -9.88
CA SER A 107 28.57 11.56 -8.82
C SER A 107 27.84 12.72 -8.15
N GLY A 108 27.67 12.65 -6.84
CA GLY A 108 26.94 13.61 -6.03
C GLY A 108 27.81 14.21 -4.93
N MET A 109 27.43 15.41 -4.49
CA MET A 109 28.07 16.13 -3.39
C MET A 109 27.00 16.67 -2.44
N LEU A 110 27.28 16.60 -1.14
CA LEU A 110 26.39 16.91 -0.02
C LEU A 110 27.23 17.47 1.13
N LYS A 111 26.79 18.55 1.79
CA LYS A 111 27.43 19.08 3.00
C LYS A 111 26.84 18.54 4.28
N ILE A 112 27.70 18.32 5.26
CA ILE A 112 27.33 18.08 6.66
C ILE A 112 27.42 19.40 7.41
N HIS A 113 26.37 19.77 8.16
CA HIS A 113 26.46 20.77 9.20
C HIS A 113 27.06 20.14 10.47
N CYS A 114 28.25 20.60 10.85
CA CYS A 114 29.04 20.14 11.99
C CYS A 114 29.88 21.32 12.46
N ALA A 115 29.87 21.63 13.75
CA ALA A 115 30.55 22.79 14.33
C ALA A 115 32.09 22.73 14.23
N ALA A 116 32.65 21.55 13.97
CA ALA A 116 34.07 21.27 13.86
C ALA A 116 34.32 20.15 12.82
N PRO A 117 34.18 20.43 11.50
CA PRO A 117 34.27 19.41 10.44
C PRO A 117 35.60 18.65 10.42
N GLN A 118 36.68 19.25 10.91
CA GLN A 118 37.98 18.60 11.09
C GLN A 118 37.95 17.40 12.07
N LEU A 119 36.92 17.27 12.91
CA LEU A 119 36.74 16.12 13.81
C LEU A 119 36.11 14.90 13.13
N LEU A 120 35.63 15.02 11.89
CA LEU A 120 35.06 13.92 11.10
C LEU A 120 36.12 12.99 10.51
N LEU A 121 37.41 13.32 10.68
CA LEU A 121 38.54 12.79 9.90
C LEU A 121 39.45 11.83 10.68
N SER A 122 39.33 11.75 12.00
CA SER A 122 40.05 10.73 12.76
C SER A 122 39.50 9.36 12.37
N ASP A 123 40.36 8.45 11.90
CA ASP A 123 40.01 7.18 11.22
C ASP A 123 38.68 6.55 11.69
N LEU A 124 38.56 6.27 12.99
CA LEU A 124 37.36 5.67 13.61
C LEU A 124 36.06 6.44 13.33
N LYS A 125 36.09 7.78 13.37
CA LYS A 125 34.93 8.65 13.08
C LYS A 125 34.66 8.74 11.59
N TYR A 126 35.70 8.74 10.75
CA TYR A 126 35.55 8.70 9.31
C TYR A 126 34.86 7.40 8.86
N ASP A 127 35.33 6.25 9.37
CA ASP A 127 34.76 4.94 9.03
C ASP A 127 33.30 4.81 9.49
N LEU A 128 32.99 5.16 10.74
CA LEU A 128 31.61 5.14 11.27
C LEU A 128 30.66 6.04 10.46
N LEU A 129 31.11 7.24 10.08
CA LEU A 129 30.34 8.18 9.29
C LEU A 129 30.18 7.72 7.83
N SER A 130 31.23 7.16 7.24
CA SER A 130 31.23 6.60 5.89
C SER A 130 30.29 5.40 5.80
N GLU A 131 30.30 4.51 6.79
CA GLU A 131 29.36 3.39 6.90
C GLU A 131 27.92 3.88 7.05
N TYR A 132 27.65 4.82 7.97
CA TYR A 132 26.32 5.41 8.15
C TYR A 132 25.81 6.05 6.85
N LEU A 133 26.63 6.85 6.16
CA LEU A 133 26.24 7.53 4.92
C LEU A 133 26.06 6.56 3.77
N HIS A 134 26.93 5.55 3.64
CA HIS A 134 26.76 4.47 2.67
C HIS A 134 25.43 3.73 2.91
N LYS A 135 25.13 3.39 4.16
CA LYS A 135 23.86 2.77 4.54
C LYS A 135 22.67 3.68 4.24
N ARG A 136 22.67 4.94 4.71
CA ARG A 136 21.55 5.88 4.51
C ARG A 136 21.28 6.12 3.02
N LEU A 137 22.31 6.32 2.20
CA LEU A 137 22.15 6.42 0.74
C LEU A 137 21.58 5.12 0.14
N THR A 138 22.06 3.96 0.61
CA THR A 138 21.55 2.65 0.16
C THR A 138 20.08 2.47 0.52
N ASP A 139 19.70 2.69 1.79
CA ASP A 139 18.34 2.58 2.30
C ASP A 139 17.38 3.53 1.55
N VAL A 140 17.80 4.78 1.28
CA VAL A 140 16.99 5.78 0.56
C VAL A 140 16.65 5.36 -0.87
N TYR A 141 17.65 4.94 -1.64
CA TYR A 141 17.44 4.63 -3.05
C TYR A 141 16.88 3.21 -3.28
N SER A 142 17.25 2.23 -2.45
CA SER A 142 16.76 0.85 -2.57
C SER A 142 15.30 0.69 -2.11
N ASN A 143 14.88 1.37 -1.04
CA ASN A 143 13.48 1.30 -0.55
C ASN A 143 12.55 2.32 -1.22
N SER A 144 13.04 3.14 -2.15
CA SER A 144 12.23 4.10 -2.90
C SER A 144 11.24 3.37 -3.82
N PRO A 145 9.91 3.60 -3.73
CA PRO A 145 8.94 2.99 -4.66
C PRO A 145 9.19 3.34 -6.14
N ALA A 146 9.81 4.51 -6.39
CA ALA A 146 10.13 5.00 -7.71
C ALA A 146 11.51 4.57 -8.22
N LEU A 147 12.51 4.38 -7.35
CA LEU A 147 13.91 4.13 -7.74
C LEU A 147 14.45 2.74 -7.35
N GLY A 148 13.84 2.05 -6.39
CA GLY A 148 14.38 0.81 -5.80
C GLY A 148 14.61 -0.30 -6.82
N ARG A 149 13.64 -0.52 -7.72
CA ARG A 149 13.73 -1.49 -8.83
C ARG A 149 14.86 -1.19 -9.82
N TYR A 150 15.38 0.03 -9.85
CA TYR A 150 16.48 0.47 -10.73
C TYR A 150 17.82 0.59 -9.99
N PHE A 151 17.87 0.50 -8.66
CA PHE A 151 19.06 0.81 -7.87
C PHE A 151 20.07 -0.35 -7.84
N ILE A 152 21.34 -0.07 -8.12
CA ILE A 152 22.44 -1.05 -8.05
C ILE A 152 23.27 -0.85 -6.77
N SER A 153 23.77 0.37 -6.53
CA SER A 153 24.61 0.65 -5.35
C SER A 153 24.79 2.14 -5.09
N ALA A 154 25.06 2.48 -3.83
CA ALA A 154 25.58 3.79 -3.41
C ALA A 154 26.94 3.60 -2.73
N LYS A 155 27.87 4.56 -2.90
CA LYS A 155 29.21 4.51 -2.29
C LYS A 155 29.63 5.91 -1.83
N VAL A 156 30.10 6.04 -0.60
CA VAL A 156 30.86 7.23 -0.17
C VAL A 156 32.25 7.14 -0.79
N ILE A 157 32.75 8.23 -1.35
CA ILE A 157 34.05 8.33 -2.02
C ILE A 157 35.06 9.08 -1.15
N SER A 158 34.62 10.18 -0.52
CA SER A 158 35.43 10.98 0.41
C SER A 158 34.55 11.92 1.23
N ILE A 159 35.11 12.46 2.32
CA ILE A 159 34.51 13.53 3.13
C ILE A 159 35.57 14.62 3.26
N SER A 160 35.22 15.86 2.89
CA SER A 160 36.16 16.98 2.79
C SER A 160 36.46 17.62 4.15
N GLU A 161 37.76 17.73 4.47
CA GLU A 161 38.27 18.25 5.73
C GLU A 161 37.83 19.69 6.05
N GLU A 162 37.85 20.54 5.02
CA GLU A 162 37.68 22.00 5.15
C GLU A 162 36.25 22.41 5.49
N ASN A 163 35.25 21.62 5.07
CA ASN A 163 33.87 22.06 4.99
C ASN A 163 32.81 20.95 5.11
N GLY A 164 33.20 19.72 5.46
CA GLY A 164 32.28 18.60 5.67
C GLY A 164 31.54 18.13 4.41
N THR A 165 32.05 18.44 3.20
CA THR A 165 31.43 17.99 1.95
C THR A 165 31.72 16.51 1.70
N VAL A 166 30.68 15.67 1.80
CA VAL A 166 30.64 14.29 1.36
C VAL A 166 30.60 14.26 -0.18
N SER A 167 31.47 13.47 -0.78
CA SER A 167 31.39 13.07 -2.20
C SER A 167 30.93 11.62 -2.27
N TYR A 168 29.92 11.31 -3.07
CA TYR A 168 29.34 9.97 -3.17
C TYR A 168 28.99 9.60 -4.62
N HIS A 169 29.04 8.31 -4.95
CA HIS A 169 28.59 7.78 -6.24
C HIS A 169 27.31 6.95 -6.08
N LEU A 170 26.44 7.02 -7.08
CA LEU A 170 25.25 6.18 -7.24
C LEU A 170 25.32 5.44 -8.59
N SER A 171 24.84 4.21 -8.63
CA SER A 171 24.68 3.42 -9.85
C SER A 171 23.26 2.89 -9.96
N PHE A 172 22.65 3.05 -11.12
CA PHE A 172 21.32 2.54 -11.47
C PHE A 172 21.38 1.68 -12.75
N SER A 173 20.48 0.70 -12.85
CA SER A 173 20.19 -0.06 -14.06
C SER A 173 18.88 0.47 -14.63
N VAL A 174 18.90 0.97 -15.86
CA VAL A 174 17.73 1.54 -16.55
C VAL A 174 17.34 0.62 -17.70
N PRO A 175 16.04 0.34 -17.95
CA PRO A 175 15.60 -0.46 -19.09
C PRO A 175 16.26 -0.01 -20.41
N SER A 176 16.63 -0.96 -21.26
CA SER A 176 17.35 -0.67 -22.51
C SER A 176 16.48 0.00 -23.59
N ASP A 177 15.17 0.05 -23.38
CA ASP A 177 14.18 0.86 -24.09
C ASP A 177 13.97 2.25 -23.47
N GLU A 178 15.00 2.80 -22.81
CA GLU A 178 14.93 4.11 -22.14
C GLU A 178 14.38 5.22 -23.05
N THR A 179 13.29 5.84 -22.61
CA THR A 179 12.72 7.00 -23.29
C THR A 179 13.24 8.29 -22.67
N GLU A 180 13.35 9.35 -23.49
CA GLU A 180 13.59 10.72 -23.01
C GLU A 180 12.59 11.13 -21.92
N GLU A 181 11.36 10.61 -21.97
CA GLU A 181 10.34 10.83 -20.96
C GLU A 181 10.67 10.12 -19.63
N PHE A 182 11.06 8.85 -19.67
CA PHE A 182 11.53 8.11 -18.49
C PHE A 182 12.75 8.80 -17.84
N MET A 183 13.74 9.18 -18.67
CA MET A 183 14.96 9.83 -18.19
C MET A 183 14.72 11.23 -17.64
N LYS A 184 13.71 11.94 -18.15
CA LYS A 184 13.29 13.27 -17.65
C LYS A 184 12.51 13.18 -16.33
N TYR A 185 11.58 12.23 -16.21
CA TYR A 185 10.62 12.21 -15.09
C TYR A 185 10.96 11.22 -13.96
N ARG A 186 11.57 10.06 -14.23
CA ARG A 186 11.97 9.09 -13.18
C ARG A 186 13.47 9.07 -12.88
N MET A 187 14.35 9.20 -13.88
CA MET A 187 15.81 9.05 -13.70
C MET A 187 16.61 10.37 -13.83
N SER A 188 15.94 11.53 -13.78
CA SER A 188 16.63 12.81 -13.90
C SER A 188 17.39 13.19 -12.62
N LYS A 189 18.51 13.89 -12.77
CA LYS A 189 19.31 14.40 -11.64
C LYS A 189 18.44 15.12 -10.60
N HIS A 190 17.46 15.91 -11.04
CA HIS A 190 16.53 16.62 -10.15
C HIS A 190 15.62 15.67 -9.35
N PHE A 191 15.13 14.60 -9.96
CA PHE A 191 14.34 13.57 -9.27
C PHE A 191 15.17 12.87 -8.19
N LEU A 192 16.35 12.35 -8.55
CA LEU A 192 17.28 11.68 -7.61
C LEU A 192 17.66 12.60 -6.44
N MET A 193 18.02 13.86 -6.73
CA MET A 193 18.34 14.85 -5.70
C MET A 193 17.17 15.10 -4.74
N ASN A 194 15.93 15.13 -5.24
CA ASN A 194 14.76 15.42 -4.41
C ASN A 194 14.32 14.22 -3.56
N VAL A 195 14.53 12.98 -4.02
CA VAL A 195 14.35 11.77 -3.19
C VAL A 195 15.28 11.80 -1.97
N LEU A 196 16.56 12.17 -2.16
CA LEU A 196 17.50 12.31 -1.04
C LEU A 196 17.18 13.52 -0.14
N ARG A 197 16.70 14.64 -0.70
CA ARG A 197 16.24 15.79 0.10
C ARG A 197 15.08 15.42 1.00
N GLN A 198 14.12 14.64 0.50
CA GLN A 198 12.97 14.22 1.28
C GLN A 198 13.42 13.38 2.50
N ASP A 199 14.30 12.39 2.33
CA ASP A 199 14.86 11.64 3.47
C ASP A 199 15.61 12.51 4.48
N ILE A 200 16.26 13.60 4.04
CA ILE A 200 16.93 14.55 4.93
C ILE A 200 15.93 15.38 5.74
N TYR A 201 14.81 15.81 5.13
CA TYR A 201 13.74 16.49 5.85
C TYR A 201 12.93 15.55 6.77
N ASP A 202 12.72 14.29 6.36
CA ASP A 202 11.99 13.28 7.13
C ASP A 202 12.82 12.73 8.32
N LYS A 203 14.15 12.93 8.33
CA LYS A 203 15.10 12.48 9.36
C LYS A 203 16.19 13.55 9.59
N GLU A 204 15.84 14.58 10.36
CA GLU A 204 16.68 15.77 10.57
C GLU A 204 18.04 15.47 11.22
N GLU A 205 18.11 14.50 12.16
CA GLU A 205 19.33 14.16 12.91
C GLU A 205 20.00 12.86 12.39
N LEU A 206 21.30 12.71 12.64
CA LEU A 206 22.08 11.51 12.32
C LEU A 206 21.94 10.45 13.43
N ASP A 207 20.74 9.87 13.53
CA ASP A 207 20.38 8.85 14.53
C ASP A 207 21.49 7.79 14.75
N GLY A 208 22.05 7.76 15.96
CA GLY A 208 23.05 6.77 16.39
C GLY A 208 24.52 7.15 16.15
N VAL A 209 24.83 8.32 15.59
CA VAL A 209 26.22 8.76 15.33
C VAL A 209 26.67 9.85 16.32
N ASP A 210 27.05 9.45 17.55
CA ASP A 210 27.67 10.37 18.52
C ASP A 210 29.12 10.68 18.15
N ILE A 211 29.30 11.70 17.31
CA ILE A 211 30.61 12.29 17.04
C ILE A 211 30.87 13.40 18.06
N SER A 212 31.59 13.03 19.13
CA SER A 212 32.06 13.96 20.15
C SER A 212 32.73 15.21 19.56
N GLY A 213 32.12 16.38 19.79
CA GLY A 213 32.54 17.67 19.22
C GLY A 213 31.68 18.19 18.05
N CYS A 214 30.77 17.38 17.50
CA CYS A 214 29.69 17.84 16.61
C CYS A 214 28.33 17.34 17.11
N THR A 215 27.87 17.93 18.20
CA THR A 215 26.47 17.84 18.64
C THR A 215 25.54 18.39 17.55
N ASN A 216 24.36 17.78 17.37
CA ASN A 216 23.36 18.16 16.37
C ASN A 216 23.94 18.17 14.94
N MET A 217 24.67 17.12 14.58
CA MET A 217 25.26 16.95 13.26
C MET A 217 24.17 16.56 12.25
N THR A 218 23.99 17.36 11.20
CA THR A 218 22.88 17.19 10.24
C THR A 218 23.36 17.28 8.79
N LEU A 219 22.52 16.84 7.85
CA LEU A 219 22.79 16.90 6.41
C LEU A 219 22.13 18.15 5.81
N ASP A 220 22.80 18.85 4.90
CA ASP A 220 22.26 20.03 4.23
C ASP A 220 21.49 19.62 2.95
N PRO A 221 20.14 19.65 2.95
CA PRO A 221 19.35 19.28 1.78
C PRO A 221 19.50 20.29 0.63
N THR A 222 19.86 21.54 0.93
CA THR A 222 20.05 22.59 -0.10
C THR A 222 21.38 22.40 -0.84
N SER A 223 22.42 21.93 -0.14
CA SER A 223 23.76 21.69 -0.70
C SER A 223 23.83 20.61 -1.79
N ILE A 224 22.85 19.71 -1.83
CA ILE A 224 22.88 18.53 -2.69
C ILE A 224 23.04 18.96 -4.16
N SER A 225 24.02 18.35 -4.82
CA SER A 225 24.20 18.45 -6.28
C SER A 225 24.56 17.09 -6.87
N LEU A 226 24.07 16.81 -8.09
CA LEU A 226 24.37 15.61 -8.86
C LEU A 226 24.96 15.96 -10.23
N LYS A 227 25.91 15.16 -10.68
CA LYS A 227 26.42 15.11 -12.05
C LYS A 227 26.28 13.68 -12.55
N GLN A 228 25.80 13.49 -13.78
CA GLN A 228 25.87 12.18 -14.43
C GLN A 228 27.32 11.95 -14.87
N LEU A 229 27.86 10.79 -14.54
CA LEU A 229 29.13 10.33 -15.09
C LEU A 229 28.84 9.82 -16.50
N GLN A 230 29.26 10.56 -17.51
CA GLN A 230 29.25 10.08 -18.88
C GLN A 230 30.16 8.84 -18.97
N ALA A 231 29.75 7.84 -19.75
CA ALA A 231 30.71 6.85 -20.21
C ALA A 231 31.71 7.57 -21.12
N ASP A 232 33.01 7.42 -20.87
CA ASP A 232 34.04 7.93 -21.77
C ASP A 232 33.79 7.33 -23.15
N THR A 233 33.41 8.19 -24.10
CA THR A 233 33.23 7.78 -25.49
C THR A 233 34.61 7.56 -26.07
N ALA A 234 35.10 6.33 -25.98
CA ALA A 234 36.45 5.95 -26.39
C ALA A 234 36.67 6.35 -27.85
N GLY A 235 37.55 7.33 -28.07
CA GLY A 235 37.82 7.89 -29.39
C GLY A 235 38.52 6.88 -30.29
N GLY A 236 38.02 6.75 -31.53
CA GLY A 236 38.52 5.87 -32.58
C GLY A 236 37.73 6.04 -33.86
#